data_AF-A0A7Y5NU10-F1
#
_entry.id   AF-A0A7Y5NU10-F1
#
_cell.length_a   1.000
_cell.length_b   1.000
_cell.length_c   1.000
_cell.angle_alpha   90.00
_cell.angle_beta   90.00
_cell.angle_gamma   90.00
#
_symmetry.space_group_name_H-M   'P 1'
#
loop_
_entity.id
_entity.type
_entity.pdbx_description
1 polymer ?
#
loop_
_entity_poly.entity_id
_entity_poly.type
_entity_poly.pdbx_seq_one_letter_code
_entity_poly.pdbx_strand_id
1 'polypeptide(L)'
;MLRITTSTAVLALAWTVAGCDDGEIGNGPTETLPVADVEGAPIAAEPVQRADLELSRAPIGVAAATDGVAVATDGGVILARRTSDDLVDLPLIEDDGSFASPGMVRAIVARQAGFFALADAGLLHDYEGALLHSPLGAFVDGDTLLAADVLQRADGTEELWLVTDQRALIAGDDLVEVDVSGLGTIERFLGTGTDVAVGVADGTLFELDLETEALSIVDDAVGASHAARRAENGDVFVATDTGLYRRAADGAWSRFTFAAEGAPPERVTAVEAAFGVTVFSTPTSVALLDGDAATTIAEGGADALAVDAIGDTWAVSEGKLTRLVTGKPATFANDVAPMLADRCVGCHEDGTAPPIDFASYDDVVARADTIIKRVTRPTSPMPPPPADPLSPDEYGALLRWRANNFPE
;
A
#
# COMPACT_ATOMS: atom_id res chain seq x y z
N MET A 1 -20.64 14.02 -13.60
CA MET A 1 -19.73 13.40 -14.58
C MET A 1 -18.32 13.73 -14.16
N LEU A 2 -17.59 12.69 -13.74
CA LEU A 2 -16.15 12.55 -13.78
C LEU A 2 -15.63 13.36 -14.97
N ARG A 3 -15.01 14.51 -14.68
CA ARG A 3 -14.47 15.34 -15.75
C ARG A 3 -13.18 14.67 -16.21
N ILE A 4 -13.32 13.64 -17.05
CA ILE A 4 -12.17 13.04 -17.71
C ILE A 4 -11.68 14.03 -18.75
N THR A 5 -10.89 15.01 -18.33
CA THR A 5 -10.02 15.76 -19.22
C THR A 5 -8.91 14.82 -19.65
N THR A 6 -9.18 13.96 -20.63
CA THR A 6 -8.12 13.19 -21.30
C THR A 6 -7.20 14.18 -22.02
N SER A 7 -6.03 14.46 -21.45
CA SER A 7 -4.95 15.11 -22.18
C SER A 7 -4.35 14.07 -23.13
N THR A 8 -4.87 14.01 -24.36
CA THR A 8 -4.45 13.02 -25.36
C THR A 8 -2.95 13.14 -25.66
N ALA A 9 -2.18 12.17 -25.20
CA ALA A 9 -0.93 11.73 -25.82
C ALA A 9 -1.00 10.21 -26.11
N VAL A 10 -1.80 9.84 -27.11
CA VAL A 10 -1.79 8.55 -27.85
C VAL A 10 -2.03 7.28 -26.99
N LEU A 11 -3.25 6.72 -26.92
CA LEU A 11 -3.81 5.76 -27.89
C LEU A 11 -5.31 5.57 -27.56
N ALA A 12 -6.19 5.67 -28.57
CA ALA A 12 -7.64 5.68 -28.37
C ALA A 12 -8.23 4.29 -28.00
N LEU A 13 -8.79 4.16 -26.80
CA LEU A 13 -9.91 3.25 -26.52
C LEU A 13 -11.22 4.05 -26.56
N ALA A 14 -12.17 3.57 -27.36
CA ALA A 14 -13.45 4.23 -27.58
C ALA A 14 -14.40 3.99 -26.40
N TRP A 15 -14.42 4.91 -25.45
CA TRP A 15 -15.56 5.07 -24.54
C TRP A 15 -16.67 5.81 -25.30
N THR A 16 -17.83 5.17 -25.45
CA THR A 16 -19.03 5.82 -26.01
C THR A 16 -19.58 6.83 -25.02
N VAL A 17 -19.23 8.10 -25.21
CA VAL A 17 -19.73 9.23 -24.42
C VAL A 17 -21.20 9.51 -24.80
N ALA A 18 -22.15 9.13 -23.93
CA ALA A 18 -23.54 9.56 -24.02
C ALA A 18 -23.68 11.00 -23.46
N GLY A 19 -24.70 11.72 -23.93
CA GLY A 19 -24.77 13.20 -23.90
C GLY A 19 -24.59 13.89 -22.54
N CYS A 20 -23.96 15.07 -22.60
CA CYS A 20 -23.67 15.98 -21.50
C CYS A 20 -24.95 16.50 -20.82
N ASP A 21 -25.11 16.20 -19.54
CA ASP A 21 -25.91 16.98 -18.60
C ASP A 21 -24.95 17.35 -17.46
N ASP A 22 -24.93 18.62 -17.03
CA ASP A 22 -24.05 19.14 -15.98
C ASP A 22 -24.52 18.68 -14.58
N GLY A 23 -24.91 17.41 -14.46
CA GLY A 23 -25.44 16.83 -13.24
C GLY A 23 -24.42 16.94 -12.13
N GLU A 24 -24.70 17.80 -11.15
CA GLU A 24 -24.13 17.73 -9.80
C GLU A 24 -24.16 16.26 -9.36
N ILE A 25 -23.09 15.77 -8.71
CA ILE A 25 -23.06 14.43 -8.11
C ILE A 25 -24.36 14.27 -7.32
N GLY A 26 -25.18 13.35 -7.83
CA GLY A 26 -26.62 13.49 -7.81
C GLY A 26 -27.20 13.55 -6.42
N ASN A 27 -28.34 14.24 -6.32
CA ASN A 27 -29.38 14.05 -5.30
C ASN A 27 -29.96 12.62 -5.27
N GLY A 28 -29.19 11.62 -5.69
CA GLY A 28 -29.52 10.22 -5.49
C GLY A 28 -29.61 9.92 -3.99
N PRO A 29 -30.41 8.93 -3.59
CA PRO A 29 -30.50 8.56 -2.19
C PRO A 29 -29.11 8.14 -1.70
N THR A 30 -28.57 8.87 -0.74
CA THR A 30 -27.38 8.48 -0.01
C THR A 30 -27.71 7.22 0.78
N GLU A 31 -27.09 6.10 0.42
CA GLU A 31 -27.18 4.86 1.18
C GLU A 31 -26.12 4.86 2.30
N THR A 32 -26.52 4.44 3.50
CA THR A 32 -25.58 4.21 4.60
C THR A 32 -25.23 2.73 4.63
N LEU A 33 -23.94 2.41 4.50
CA LEU A 33 -23.44 1.05 4.55
C LEU A 33 -23.31 0.57 6.00
N PRO A 34 -23.64 -0.70 6.30
CA PRO A 34 -23.48 -1.24 7.64
C PRO A 34 -22.00 -1.43 7.99
N VAL A 35 -21.60 -0.99 9.19
CA VAL A 35 -20.26 -1.20 9.74
C VAL A 35 -20.35 -2.07 10.99
N ALA A 36 -19.60 -3.17 11.03
CA ALA A 36 -19.51 -4.03 12.21
C ALA A 36 -18.39 -3.58 13.16
N ASP A 37 -18.71 -3.32 14.42
CA ASP A 37 -17.69 -3.04 15.43
C ASP A 37 -16.96 -4.31 15.88
N VAL A 38 -15.63 -4.24 15.92
CA VAL A 38 -14.75 -5.25 16.50
C VAL A 38 -14.07 -4.61 17.72
N GLU A 39 -14.55 -5.00 18.90
CA GLU A 39 -14.03 -4.51 20.18
C GLU A 39 -12.89 -5.39 20.70
N GLY A 40 -12.02 -4.80 21.51
CA GLY A 40 -10.91 -5.50 22.16
C GLY A 40 -9.61 -4.71 22.06
N ALA A 41 -9.02 -4.41 23.21
CA ALA A 41 -7.69 -3.82 23.25
C ALA A 41 -6.65 -4.82 22.69
N PRO A 42 -5.58 -4.32 22.03
CA PRO A 42 -4.49 -5.16 21.59
C PRO A 42 -3.92 -6.00 22.75
N ILE A 43 -3.69 -7.28 22.50
CA ILE A 43 -3.14 -8.20 23.48
C ILE A 43 -1.63 -7.94 23.57
N ALA A 44 -1.11 -7.77 24.78
CA ALA A 44 0.33 -7.63 24.98
C ALA A 44 1.07 -8.92 24.61
N ALA A 45 2.09 -8.82 23.75
CA ALA A 45 3.05 -9.89 23.49
C ALA A 45 4.44 -9.53 24.03
N GLU A 46 5.34 -10.50 23.98
CA GLU A 46 6.77 -10.23 24.19
C GLU A 46 7.24 -9.21 23.15
N PRO A 47 7.90 -8.11 23.58
CA PRO A 47 8.38 -7.09 22.65
C PRO A 47 9.32 -7.70 21.61
N VAL A 48 9.14 -7.31 20.35
CA VAL A 48 10.03 -7.74 19.27
C VAL A 48 11.39 -7.07 19.37
N GLN A 49 12.41 -7.66 18.73
CA GLN A 49 13.72 -7.03 18.68
C GLN A 49 13.62 -5.66 17.98
N ARG A 50 14.26 -4.66 18.58
CA ARG A 50 14.24 -3.27 18.13
C ARG A 50 15.63 -2.79 17.76
N ALA A 51 15.75 -2.05 16.66
CA ALA A 51 16.94 -1.30 16.29
C ALA A 51 16.56 0.15 15.97
N ASP A 52 17.13 1.10 16.67
CA ASP A 52 16.93 2.54 16.41
C ASP A 52 18.03 3.05 15.47
N LEU A 53 17.63 3.75 14.42
CA LEU A 53 18.52 4.39 13.46
C LEU A 53 18.43 5.90 13.65
N GLU A 54 19.58 6.51 13.96
CA GLU A 54 19.69 7.96 14.11
C GLU A 54 19.85 8.58 12.72
N LEU A 55 18.82 9.32 12.29
CA LEU A 55 18.80 9.99 11.00
C LEU A 55 19.51 11.35 11.09
N SER A 56 20.14 11.76 9.99
CA SER A 56 20.76 13.09 9.87
C SER A 56 19.73 14.23 9.85
N ARG A 57 18.46 13.90 9.60
CA ARG A 57 17.33 14.80 9.40
C ARG A 57 16.06 14.20 10.00
N ALA A 58 15.12 15.06 10.39
CA ALA A 58 13.87 14.59 10.98
C ALA A 58 13.05 13.82 9.92
N PRO A 59 12.68 12.56 10.18
CA PRO A 59 11.77 11.81 9.33
C PRO A 59 10.36 12.39 9.38
N ILE A 60 9.72 12.45 8.22
CA ILE A 60 8.34 12.90 8.00
C ILE A 60 7.45 11.71 7.63
N GLY A 61 7.99 10.72 6.94
CA GLY A 61 7.27 9.53 6.51
C GLY A 61 8.23 8.43 6.07
N VAL A 62 7.70 7.23 5.86
CA VAL A 62 8.46 6.06 5.45
C VAL A 62 7.66 5.24 4.45
N ALA A 63 8.34 4.66 3.47
CA ALA A 63 7.78 3.74 2.49
C ALA A 63 8.72 2.54 2.30
N ALA A 64 8.15 1.38 1.97
CA ALA A 64 8.95 0.23 1.56
C ALA A 64 9.79 0.55 0.32
N ALA A 65 10.99 -0.02 0.25
CA ALA A 65 11.88 0.02 -0.90
C ALA A 65 12.49 -1.37 -1.13
N THR A 66 13.06 -1.61 -2.31
CA THR A 66 13.58 -2.93 -2.71
C THR A 66 14.56 -3.54 -1.68
N ASP A 67 15.44 -2.71 -1.11
CA ASP A 67 16.51 -3.15 -0.19
C ASP A 67 16.36 -2.63 1.26
N GLY A 68 15.14 -2.23 1.65
CA GLY A 68 14.85 -1.69 2.98
C GLY A 68 13.68 -0.72 2.97
N VAL A 69 13.89 0.48 3.50
CA VAL A 69 12.87 1.54 3.49
C VAL A 69 13.43 2.88 3.03
N ALA A 70 12.61 3.63 2.31
CA ALA A 70 12.86 5.02 1.97
C ALA A 70 12.18 5.92 2.99
N VAL A 71 12.92 6.90 3.50
CA VAL A 71 12.49 7.81 4.55
C VAL A 71 12.41 9.22 3.98
N ALA A 72 11.20 9.78 3.97
CA ALA A 72 10.97 11.18 3.65
C ALA A 72 11.49 12.06 4.80
N THR A 73 12.22 13.13 4.46
CA THR A 73 12.76 14.10 5.43
C THR A 73 12.54 15.53 4.95
N ASP A 74 12.84 16.50 5.80
CA ASP A 74 12.77 17.93 5.48
C ASP A 74 13.79 18.41 4.43
N GLY A 75 14.72 17.55 3.99
CA GLY A 75 15.71 17.88 2.96
C GLY A 75 15.90 16.83 1.87
N GLY A 76 15.07 15.79 1.82
CA GLY A 76 15.11 14.78 0.77
C GLY A 76 14.74 13.38 1.25
N VAL A 77 15.20 12.37 0.51
CA VAL A 77 14.94 10.95 0.83
C VAL A 77 16.21 10.29 1.32
N ILE A 78 16.11 9.55 2.42
CA ILE A 78 17.17 8.68 2.95
C ILE A 78 16.74 7.23 2.74
N LEU A 79 17.57 6.42 2.10
CA LEU A 79 17.39 4.98 2.03
C LEU A 79 18.08 4.34 3.24
N ALA A 80 17.28 3.73 4.13
CA ALA A 80 17.77 2.87 5.20
C ALA A 80 17.78 1.42 4.70
N ARG A 81 18.98 0.85 4.59
CA ARG A 81 19.12 -0.53 4.10
C ARG A 81 18.79 -1.53 5.19
N ARG A 82 18.26 -2.68 4.80
CA ARG A 82 17.89 -3.75 5.74
C ARG A 82 19.10 -4.39 6.41
N THR A 83 20.16 -4.65 5.64
CA THR A 83 21.29 -5.48 6.09
C THR A 83 22.45 -4.69 6.69
N SER A 84 22.36 -3.37 6.71
CA SER A 84 23.37 -2.50 7.32
C SER A 84 22.73 -1.31 7.99
N ASP A 85 23.42 -0.72 8.95
CA ASP A 85 23.03 0.58 9.53
C ASP A 85 23.37 1.74 8.57
N ASP A 86 23.58 1.45 7.28
CA ASP A 86 23.92 2.46 6.27
C ASP A 86 22.66 3.24 5.90
N LEU A 87 22.78 4.56 6.04
CA LEU A 87 21.81 5.54 5.60
C LEU A 87 22.36 6.22 4.35
N VAL A 88 21.66 6.10 3.23
CA VAL A 88 22.10 6.65 1.94
C VAL A 88 21.15 7.75 1.51
N ASP A 89 21.65 8.98 1.40
CA ASP A 89 20.89 10.07 0.79
C ASP A 89 20.71 9.79 -0.71
N LEU A 90 19.46 9.80 -1.18
CA LEU A 90 19.16 9.61 -2.59
C LEU A 90 19.22 10.94 -3.34
N PRO A 91 20.13 11.10 -4.31
CA PRO A 91 20.23 12.35 -5.06
C PRO A 91 19.10 12.42 -6.12
N LEU A 92 18.65 13.64 -6.43
CA LEU A 92 17.82 13.90 -7.61
C LEU A 92 18.73 14.04 -8.83
N ILE A 93 18.47 13.28 -9.89
CA ILE A 93 19.15 13.42 -11.18
C ILE A 93 18.25 14.23 -12.10
N GLU A 94 18.77 15.37 -12.56
CA GLU A 94 18.10 16.25 -13.51
C GLU A 94 18.24 15.74 -14.95
N ASP A 95 17.45 16.27 -15.88
CA ASP A 95 17.45 15.87 -17.31
C ASP A 95 18.83 16.03 -18.00
N ASP A 96 19.67 16.94 -17.49
CA ASP A 96 21.03 17.16 -17.98
C ASP A 96 22.09 16.23 -17.34
N GLY A 97 21.64 15.32 -16.47
CA GLY A 97 22.48 14.39 -15.72
C GLY A 97 23.18 15.01 -14.50
N SER A 98 22.90 16.28 -14.17
CA SER A 98 23.40 16.90 -12.95
C SER A 98 22.64 16.39 -11.72
N PHE A 99 23.26 16.56 -10.55
CA PHE A 99 22.64 16.19 -9.27
C PHE A 99 22.07 17.43 -8.59
N ALA A 100 20.84 17.31 -8.11
CA ALA A 100 20.13 18.32 -7.34
C ALA A 100 19.65 17.76 -5.99
N SER A 101 19.19 18.66 -5.12
CA SER A 101 18.44 18.27 -3.93
C SER A 101 16.96 18.20 -4.29
N PRO A 102 16.23 17.14 -3.90
CA PRO A 102 14.77 17.09 -4.05
C PRO A 102 14.03 18.13 -3.19
N GLY A 103 14.68 18.68 -2.15
CA GLY A 103 14.04 19.58 -1.18
C GLY A 103 13.23 18.83 -0.12
N MET A 104 12.29 19.51 0.55
CA MET A 104 11.44 18.90 1.57
C MET A 104 10.53 17.85 0.94
N VAL A 105 10.53 16.64 1.48
CA VAL A 105 9.62 15.56 1.04
C VAL A 105 8.37 15.60 1.92
N ARG A 106 7.21 15.82 1.30
CA ARG A 106 5.92 15.99 1.98
C ARG A 106 5.14 14.69 2.10
N ALA A 107 5.34 13.79 1.14
CA ALA A 107 4.72 12.48 1.11
C ALA A 107 5.63 11.46 0.43
N ILE A 108 5.54 10.21 0.85
CA ILE A 108 6.22 9.08 0.23
C ILE A 108 5.29 7.88 0.25
N VAL A 109 5.23 7.14 -0.86
CA VAL A 109 4.34 5.98 -1.03
C VAL A 109 5.10 4.85 -1.72
N ALA A 110 4.97 3.65 -1.20
CA ALA A 110 5.58 2.47 -1.79
C ALA A 110 4.90 2.11 -3.13
N ARG A 111 5.67 1.49 -4.03
CA ARG A 111 5.17 0.84 -5.26
C ARG A 111 5.84 -0.52 -5.40
N GLN A 112 5.46 -1.31 -6.40
CA GLN A 112 5.98 -2.67 -6.53
C GLN A 112 7.51 -2.71 -6.67
N ALA A 113 8.08 -1.74 -7.38
CA ALA A 113 9.50 -1.64 -7.67
C ALA A 113 10.11 -0.34 -7.13
N GLY A 114 9.81 0.01 -5.88
CA GLY A 114 10.42 1.15 -5.19
C GLY A 114 9.39 2.06 -4.51
N PHE A 115 9.43 3.36 -4.77
CA PHE A 115 8.51 4.34 -4.19
C PHE A 115 8.33 5.59 -5.08
N PHE A 116 7.25 6.32 -4.84
CA PHE A 116 7.11 7.72 -5.25
C PHE A 116 7.37 8.63 -4.05
N ALA A 117 8.03 9.76 -4.29
CA ALA A 117 8.25 10.80 -3.29
C ALA A 117 7.76 12.13 -3.85
N LEU A 118 6.90 12.82 -3.12
CA LEU A 118 6.55 14.20 -3.46
C LEU A 118 7.46 15.14 -2.67
N ALA A 119 8.26 15.90 -3.40
CA ALA A 119 9.19 16.87 -2.83
C ALA A 119 8.96 18.28 -3.36
N ASP A 120 9.67 19.28 -2.84
CA ASP A 120 9.63 20.65 -3.39
C ASP A 120 10.06 20.70 -4.87
N ALA A 121 10.88 19.75 -5.32
CA ALA A 121 11.25 19.57 -6.71
C ALA A 121 10.13 18.96 -7.59
N GLY A 122 8.99 18.59 -7.01
CA GLY A 122 7.87 17.96 -7.71
C GLY A 122 7.68 16.49 -7.33
N LEU A 123 6.90 15.77 -8.15
CA LEU A 123 6.68 14.34 -7.98
C LEU A 123 7.87 13.56 -8.53
N LEU A 124 8.51 12.75 -7.68
CA LEU A 124 9.71 11.98 -7.98
C LEU A 124 9.41 10.48 -7.87
N HIS A 125 10.19 9.67 -8.57
CA HIS A 125 10.23 8.22 -8.39
C HIS A 125 11.67 7.75 -8.26
N ASP A 126 11.87 6.63 -7.57
CA ASP A 126 13.20 6.02 -7.49
C ASP A 126 13.55 5.24 -8.77
N TYR A 127 14.82 5.28 -9.11
CA TYR A 127 15.40 4.50 -10.19
C TYR A 127 16.88 4.28 -9.91
N GLU A 128 17.31 3.02 -9.80
CA GLU A 128 18.73 2.62 -9.65
C GLU A 128 19.49 3.36 -8.53
N GLY A 129 18.82 3.66 -7.41
CA GLY A 129 19.44 4.34 -6.27
C GLY A 129 19.55 5.86 -6.41
N ALA A 130 18.76 6.45 -7.30
CA ALA A 130 18.56 7.90 -7.42
C ALA A 130 17.07 8.23 -7.56
N LEU A 131 16.74 9.52 -7.46
CA LEU A 131 15.41 10.05 -7.73
C LEU A 131 15.38 10.67 -9.12
N LEU A 132 14.27 10.47 -9.84
CA LEU A 132 13.98 11.06 -11.14
C LEU A 132 12.64 11.78 -11.09
N HIS A 133 12.49 12.85 -11.88
CA HIS A 133 11.20 13.52 -12.07
C HIS A 133 10.19 12.55 -12.69
N SER A 134 8.99 12.49 -12.10
CA SER A 134 7.85 11.82 -12.70
C SER A 134 7.27 12.72 -13.80
N PRO A 135 6.94 12.17 -14.99
CA PRO A 135 6.16 12.89 -16.00
C PRO A 135 4.83 13.44 -15.46
N LEU A 136 4.32 12.86 -14.37
CA LEU A 136 3.08 13.29 -13.73
C LEU A 136 3.24 14.58 -12.90
N GLY A 137 4.47 15.03 -12.63
CA GLY A 137 4.74 16.22 -11.81
C GLY A 137 4.06 17.49 -12.34
N ALA A 138 3.96 17.64 -13.66
CA ALA A 138 3.30 18.79 -14.28
C ALA A 138 1.79 18.88 -13.97
N PHE A 139 1.15 17.77 -13.61
CA PHE A 139 -0.28 17.75 -13.32
C PHE A 139 -0.61 18.11 -11.88
N VAL A 140 0.35 17.97 -10.96
CA VAL A 140 0.19 18.32 -9.53
C VAL A 140 0.98 19.58 -9.16
N ASP A 141 1.53 20.28 -10.15
CA ASP A 141 2.27 21.51 -9.90
C ASP A 141 1.36 22.60 -9.31
N GLY A 142 1.79 23.18 -8.20
CA GLY A 142 1.03 24.19 -7.44
C GLY A 142 -0.01 23.65 -6.46
N ASP A 143 -0.38 22.37 -6.53
CA ASP A 143 -1.32 21.73 -5.62
C ASP A 143 -0.61 21.29 -4.32
N THR A 144 -1.34 21.31 -3.19
CA THR A 144 -0.87 20.68 -1.95
C THR A 144 -1.33 19.24 -1.94
N LEU A 145 -0.45 18.29 -2.18
CA LEU A 145 -0.79 16.87 -2.04
C LEU A 145 -1.06 16.54 -0.56
N LEU A 146 -2.20 15.90 -0.32
CA LEU A 146 -2.66 15.46 0.99
C LEU A 146 -2.42 13.96 1.18
N ALA A 147 -2.54 13.16 0.10
CA ALA A 147 -2.35 11.72 0.14
C ALA A 147 -1.92 11.15 -1.23
N ALA A 148 -1.30 9.97 -1.21
CA ALA A 148 -1.07 9.16 -2.40
C ALA A 148 -1.21 7.67 -2.08
N ASP A 149 -1.66 6.89 -3.06
CA ASP A 149 -1.70 5.42 -3.03
C ASP A 149 -1.29 4.86 -4.40
N VAL A 150 -0.81 3.61 -4.44
CA VAL A 150 -0.49 2.92 -5.69
C VAL A 150 -1.30 1.62 -5.75
N LEU A 151 -2.18 1.51 -6.75
CA LEU A 151 -2.93 0.30 -7.05
C LEU A 151 -2.21 -0.50 -8.12
N GLN A 152 -1.76 -1.70 -7.77
CA GLN A 152 -1.27 -2.68 -8.73
C GLN A 152 -2.46 -3.42 -9.38
N ARG A 153 -2.65 -3.25 -10.69
CA ARG A 153 -3.64 -4.02 -11.45
C ARG A 153 -3.17 -5.44 -11.70
N ALA A 154 -4.12 -6.33 -11.93
CA ALA A 154 -3.86 -7.75 -12.17
C ALA A 154 -2.93 -8.00 -13.37
N ASP A 155 -2.92 -7.12 -14.37
CA ASP A 155 -2.05 -7.23 -15.56
C ASP A 155 -0.60 -6.78 -15.33
N GLY A 156 -0.27 -6.30 -14.13
CA GLY A 156 1.06 -5.79 -13.77
C GLY A 156 1.26 -4.30 -14.05
N THR A 157 0.22 -3.58 -14.50
CA THR A 157 0.25 -2.11 -14.54
C THR A 157 -0.03 -1.50 -13.18
N GLU A 158 0.50 -0.31 -12.94
CA GLU A 158 0.29 0.44 -11.71
C GLU A 158 -0.58 1.67 -12.00
N GLU A 159 -1.49 1.98 -11.09
CA GLU A 159 -2.27 3.22 -11.07
C GLU A 159 -1.89 4.03 -9.84
N LEU A 160 -1.47 5.27 -10.04
CA LEU A 160 -1.15 6.20 -8.97
C LEU A 160 -2.38 7.03 -8.63
N TRP A 161 -2.84 6.93 -7.39
CA TRP A 161 -3.96 7.68 -6.85
C TRP A 161 -3.39 8.85 -6.04
N LEU A 162 -3.84 10.08 -6.34
CA LEU A 162 -3.35 11.30 -5.71
C LEU A 162 -4.52 12.11 -5.18
N VAL A 163 -4.39 12.61 -3.95
CA VAL A 163 -5.32 13.57 -3.37
C VAL A 163 -4.57 14.87 -3.14
N THR A 164 -5.10 15.96 -3.67
CA THR A 164 -4.62 17.30 -3.40
C THR A 164 -5.67 18.10 -2.62
N ASP A 165 -5.28 19.28 -2.16
CA ASP A 165 -6.19 20.27 -1.57
C ASP A 165 -7.27 20.78 -2.53
N GLN A 166 -7.19 20.41 -3.82
CA GLN A 166 -8.16 20.83 -4.83
C GLN A 166 -8.93 19.68 -5.49
N ARG A 167 -8.37 18.47 -5.55
CA ARG A 167 -8.92 17.39 -6.39
C ARG A 167 -8.38 16.01 -6.02
N ALA A 168 -9.07 14.98 -6.49
CA ALA A 168 -8.58 13.61 -6.53
C ALA A 168 -8.22 13.24 -7.97
N LEU A 169 -7.07 12.58 -8.17
CA LEU A 169 -6.56 12.18 -9.47
C LEU A 169 -6.24 10.68 -9.47
N ILE A 170 -6.52 10.01 -10.59
CA ILE A 170 -6.09 8.63 -10.87
C ILE A 170 -5.22 8.69 -12.12
N ALA A 171 -3.97 8.27 -11.99
CA ALA A 171 -3.00 8.24 -13.07
C ALA A 171 -2.61 6.80 -13.40
N GLY A 172 -3.20 6.26 -14.47
CA GLY A 172 -2.85 4.97 -15.06
C GLY A 172 -2.38 5.16 -16.51
N ASP A 173 -3.03 4.47 -17.45
CA ASP A 173 -2.87 4.74 -18.89
C ASP A 173 -3.36 6.14 -19.28
N ASP A 174 -4.42 6.59 -18.60
CA ASP A 174 -4.98 7.93 -18.69
C ASP A 174 -4.86 8.65 -17.34
N LEU A 175 -4.87 9.98 -17.38
CA LEU A 175 -5.08 10.80 -16.20
C LEU A 175 -6.56 11.15 -16.07
N VAL A 176 -7.17 10.72 -14.97
CA VAL A 176 -8.58 10.90 -14.65
C VAL A 176 -8.69 11.80 -13.43
N GLU A 177 -9.44 12.90 -13.54
CA GLU A 177 -9.81 13.71 -12.38
C GLU A 177 -11.15 13.22 -11.84
N VAL A 178 -11.18 12.88 -10.54
CA VAL A 178 -12.38 12.44 -9.86
C VAL A 178 -13.10 13.64 -9.28
N ASP A 179 -14.31 13.88 -9.79
CA ASP A 179 -15.17 14.90 -9.22
C ASP A 179 -15.63 14.42 -7.85
N VAL A 180 -15.21 15.17 -6.84
CA VAL A 180 -15.51 14.96 -5.42
C VAL A 180 -16.14 16.22 -4.84
N SER A 181 -16.64 17.10 -5.71
CA SER A 181 -17.32 18.31 -5.29
C SER A 181 -18.52 17.99 -4.41
N GLY A 182 -18.67 18.75 -3.33
CA GLY A 182 -19.72 18.54 -2.33
C GLY A 182 -19.34 17.64 -1.14
N LEU A 183 -18.22 16.92 -1.20
CA LEU A 183 -17.74 16.09 -0.08
C LEU A 183 -16.89 16.86 0.95
N GLY A 184 -16.50 18.10 0.66
CA GLY A 184 -15.63 18.88 1.53
C GLY A 184 -14.15 18.71 1.19
N THR A 185 -13.26 18.83 2.18
CA THR A 185 -11.82 18.64 1.97
C THR A 185 -11.52 17.15 1.97
N ILE A 186 -11.07 16.61 0.84
CA ILE A 186 -10.67 15.19 0.76
C ILE A 186 -9.35 15.01 1.50
N GLU A 187 -9.36 14.16 2.52
CA GLU A 187 -8.18 13.84 3.32
C GLU A 187 -7.45 12.62 2.76
N ARG A 188 -8.21 11.61 2.31
CA ARG A 188 -7.72 10.36 1.71
C ARG A 188 -8.65 9.89 0.62
N PHE A 189 -8.08 9.23 -0.39
CA PHE A 189 -8.83 8.63 -1.49
C PHE A 189 -7.96 7.54 -2.12
N LEU A 190 -8.46 6.32 -2.18
CA LEU A 190 -7.78 5.19 -2.81
C LEU A 190 -8.77 4.25 -3.49
N GLY A 191 -8.34 3.58 -4.55
CA GLY A 191 -9.16 2.54 -5.17
C GLY A 191 -9.41 1.36 -4.21
N THR A 192 -10.32 0.46 -4.53
CA THR A 192 -10.41 -0.91 -3.97
C THR A 192 -10.18 -1.96 -5.06
N GLY A 193 -10.29 -1.51 -6.32
CA GLY A 193 -10.17 -2.22 -7.57
C GLY A 193 -10.42 -1.23 -8.70
N THR A 194 -11.09 -1.65 -9.78
CA THR A 194 -11.38 -0.78 -10.93
C THR A 194 -12.64 0.06 -10.79
N ASP A 195 -13.56 -0.36 -9.91
CA ASP A 195 -14.94 0.14 -9.95
C ASP A 195 -15.35 0.90 -8.69
N VAL A 196 -14.60 0.76 -7.60
CA VAL A 196 -14.93 1.39 -6.31
C VAL A 196 -13.69 2.04 -5.72
N ALA A 197 -13.84 3.26 -5.22
CA ALA A 197 -12.87 3.96 -4.40
C ALA A 197 -13.40 4.19 -2.98
N VAL A 198 -12.48 4.24 -2.01
CA VAL A 198 -12.74 4.59 -0.61
C VAL A 198 -12.11 5.93 -0.34
N GLY A 199 -12.84 6.83 0.32
CA GLY A 199 -12.34 8.15 0.68
C GLY A 199 -12.77 8.60 2.06
N VAL A 200 -12.02 9.57 2.60
CA VAL A 200 -12.38 10.32 3.80
C VAL A 200 -12.38 11.80 3.46
N ALA A 201 -13.48 12.49 3.79
CA ALA A 201 -13.61 13.92 3.59
C ALA A 201 -14.38 14.57 4.74
N ASP A 202 -13.82 15.64 5.32
CA ASP A 202 -14.38 16.37 6.47
C ASP A 202 -14.93 15.45 7.59
N GLY A 203 -14.19 14.37 7.91
CA GLY A 203 -14.57 13.39 8.92
C GLY A 203 -15.65 12.38 8.52
N THR A 204 -15.99 12.28 7.24
CA THR A 204 -16.92 11.29 6.67
C THR A 204 -16.16 10.27 5.83
N LEU A 205 -16.30 8.98 6.15
CA LEU A 205 -15.81 7.85 5.36
C LEU A 205 -16.89 7.41 4.36
N PHE A 206 -16.51 7.24 3.10
CA PHE A 206 -17.43 6.91 2.02
C PHE A 206 -16.83 5.93 1.00
N GLU A 207 -17.72 5.25 0.28
CA GLU A 207 -17.42 4.58 -0.99
C GLU A 207 -17.94 5.41 -2.16
N LEU A 208 -17.14 5.49 -3.22
CA LEU A 208 -17.52 6.05 -4.51
C LEU A 208 -17.45 4.94 -5.56
N ASP A 209 -18.60 4.62 -6.14
CA ASP A 209 -18.65 3.82 -7.36
C ASP A 209 -18.17 4.67 -8.54
N LEU A 210 -17.07 4.26 -9.17
CA LEU A 210 -16.38 5.04 -10.20
C LEU A 210 -17.08 4.97 -11.56
N GLU A 211 -17.96 3.99 -11.78
CA GLU A 211 -18.72 3.84 -13.02
C GLU A 211 -20.00 4.69 -12.97
N THR A 212 -20.70 4.66 -11.84
CA THR A 212 -22.01 5.29 -11.65
C THR A 212 -21.94 6.63 -10.94
N GLU A 213 -20.78 6.98 -10.36
CA GLU A 213 -20.57 8.13 -9.48
C GLU A 213 -21.48 8.09 -8.24
N ALA A 214 -21.99 6.91 -7.87
CA ALA A 214 -22.82 6.73 -6.70
C ALA A 214 -21.98 6.79 -5.42
N LEU A 215 -22.37 7.68 -4.52
CA LEU A 215 -21.74 7.84 -3.21
C LEU A 215 -22.53 7.08 -2.15
N SER A 216 -21.83 6.22 -1.40
CA SER A 216 -22.37 5.53 -0.23
C SER A 216 -21.61 5.94 1.02
N ILE A 217 -22.31 6.36 2.07
CA ILE A 217 -21.67 6.78 3.32
C ILE A 217 -21.44 5.54 4.19
N VAL A 218 -20.21 5.35 4.65
CA VAL A 218 -19.85 4.25 5.54
C VAL A 218 -20.04 4.68 6.99
N ASP A 219 -19.45 5.82 7.36
CA ASP A 219 -19.56 6.42 8.70
C ASP A 219 -19.33 7.94 8.59
N ASP A 220 -20.21 8.77 9.15
CA ASP A 220 -20.19 10.23 9.06
C ASP A 220 -19.49 10.92 10.25
N ALA A 221 -18.86 10.13 11.13
CA ALA A 221 -18.24 10.60 12.36
C ALA A 221 -16.86 9.96 12.60
N VAL A 222 -16.09 9.69 11.54
CA VAL A 222 -14.78 9.02 11.68
C VAL A 222 -13.67 9.93 12.22
N GLY A 223 -13.87 11.25 12.14
CA GLY A 223 -12.87 12.27 12.48
C GLY A 223 -11.73 12.34 11.45
N ALA A 224 -10.57 12.86 11.82
CA ALA A 224 -9.46 12.98 10.88
C ALA A 224 -8.94 11.61 10.44
N SER A 225 -8.61 11.46 9.16
CA SER A 225 -7.88 10.31 8.63
C SER A 225 -6.37 10.53 8.70
N HIS A 226 -5.67 9.56 9.28
CA HIS A 226 -4.23 9.64 9.49
C HIS A 226 -3.45 8.86 8.43
N ALA A 227 -3.94 7.69 8.01
CA ALA A 227 -3.34 6.85 6.98
C ALA A 227 -4.38 5.96 6.31
N ALA A 228 -4.09 5.49 5.10
CA ALA A 228 -4.90 4.47 4.45
C ALA A 228 -4.02 3.58 3.58
N ARG A 229 -4.34 2.28 3.54
CA ARG A 229 -3.52 1.25 2.88
C ARG A 229 -4.37 0.12 2.33
N ARG A 230 -3.87 -0.49 1.27
CA ARG A 230 -4.44 -1.69 0.66
C ARG A 230 -3.54 -2.88 0.94
N ALA A 231 -4.14 -3.98 1.39
CA ALA A 231 -3.47 -5.26 1.51
C ALA A 231 -3.51 -6.04 0.18
N GLU A 232 -2.61 -7.01 0.01
CA GLU A 232 -2.55 -7.83 -1.21
C GLU A 232 -3.79 -8.72 -1.41
N ASN A 233 -4.54 -9.00 -0.35
CA ASN A 233 -5.78 -9.75 -0.42
C ASN A 233 -6.98 -8.91 -0.91
N GLY A 234 -6.78 -7.61 -1.18
CA GLY A 234 -7.82 -6.68 -1.62
C GLY A 234 -8.51 -5.91 -0.49
N ASP A 235 -8.19 -6.21 0.77
CA ASP A 235 -8.70 -5.44 1.90
C ASP A 235 -8.13 -4.01 1.86
N VAL A 236 -8.96 -3.04 2.27
CA VAL A 236 -8.58 -1.64 2.42
C VAL A 236 -8.73 -1.22 3.87
N PHE A 237 -7.69 -0.60 4.41
CA PHE A 237 -7.61 -0.11 5.78
C PHE A 237 -7.56 1.40 5.80
N VAL A 238 -8.33 2.03 6.70
CA VAL A 238 -8.33 3.49 6.91
C VAL A 238 -8.19 3.78 8.40
N ALA A 239 -7.06 4.37 8.77
CA ALA A 239 -6.74 4.80 10.12
C ALA A 239 -7.36 6.17 10.42
N THR A 240 -8.12 6.27 11.52
CA THR A 240 -8.93 7.45 11.85
C THR A 240 -8.87 7.80 13.34
N ASP A 241 -9.53 8.90 13.74
CA ASP A 241 -9.72 9.26 15.15
C ASP A 241 -10.61 8.29 15.93
N THR A 242 -11.39 7.45 15.24
CA THR A 242 -12.37 6.54 15.85
C THR A 242 -12.04 5.05 15.65
N GLY A 243 -10.78 4.74 15.33
CA GLY A 243 -10.31 3.37 15.13
C GLY A 243 -9.75 3.12 13.75
N LEU A 244 -9.62 1.84 13.42
CA LEU A 244 -9.20 1.36 12.10
C LEU A 244 -10.41 0.78 11.38
N TYR A 245 -10.79 1.38 10.26
CA TYR A 245 -11.82 0.80 9.40
C TYR A 245 -11.16 -0.17 8.43
N ARG A 246 -11.80 -1.32 8.21
CA ARG A 246 -11.44 -2.30 7.20
C ARG A 246 -12.63 -2.50 6.27
N ARG A 247 -12.39 -2.30 4.99
CA ARG A 247 -13.24 -2.82 3.91
C ARG A 247 -12.64 -4.12 3.43
N ALA A 248 -13.32 -5.22 3.68
CA ALA A 248 -12.91 -6.52 3.15
C ALA A 248 -13.02 -6.53 1.61
N ALA A 249 -12.28 -7.43 0.95
CA ALA A 249 -12.33 -7.59 -0.50
C ALA A 249 -13.74 -7.88 -1.06
N ASP A 250 -14.65 -8.43 -0.24
CA ASP A 250 -16.05 -8.66 -0.59
C ASP A 250 -16.96 -7.43 -0.38
N GLY A 251 -16.41 -6.30 0.08
CA GLY A 251 -17.10 -5.04 0.35
C GLY A 251 -17.67 -4.91 1.76
N ALA A 252 -17.54 -5.91 2.64
CA ALA A 252 -17.99 -5.80 4.02
C ALA A 252 -17.13 -4.82 4.83
N TRP A 253 -17.77 -4.01 5.68
CA TRP A 253 -17.08 -3.07 6.56
C TRP A 253 -17.02 -3.56 8.01
N SER A 254 -15.84 -3.42 8.60
CA SER A 254 -15.65 -3.50 10.04
C SER A 254 -14.85 -2.30 10.57
N ARG A 255 -15.07 -1.97 11.85
CA ARG A 255 -14.32 -0.97 12.60
C ARG A 255 -13.67 -1.61 13.82
N PHE A 256 -12.35 -1.62 13.86
CA PHE A 256 -11.59 -2.04 15.02
C PHE A 256 -11.45 -0.87 15.99
N THR A 257 -12.05 -0.99 17.17
CA THR A 257 -12.04 0.09 18.17
C THR A 257 -10.77 0.13 18.99
N PHE A 258 -10.06 -1.01 19.11
CA PHE A 258 -8.87 -1.21 19.95
C PHE A 258 -9.05 -0.78 21.41
N ALA A 259 -10.29 -0.65 21.85
CA ALA A 259 -10.66 -0.29 23.20
C ALA A 259 -11.34 -1.47 23.90
N ALA A 260 -11.39 -1.43 25.23
CA ALA A 260 -12.20 -2.38 25.98
C ALA A 260 -13.69 -2.25 25.59
N GLU A 261 -14.47 -3.33 25.74
CA GLU A 261 -15.92 -3.32 25.46
C GLU A 261 -16.63 -2.14 26.14
N GLY A 262 -17.34 -1.34 25.33
CA GLY A 262 -18.05 -0.13 25.77
C GLY A 262 -17.19 1.11 26.06
N ALA A 263 -15.87 1.04 25.92
CA ALA A 263 -14.98 2.21 25.96
C ALA A 263 -14.98 2.95 24.60
N PRO A 264 -14.67 4.27 24.56
CA PRO A 264 -14.55 4.97 23.29
C PRO A 264 -13.41 4.36 22.45
N PRO A 265 -13.55 4.29 21.12
CA PRO A 265 -12.50 3.80 20.24
C PRO A 265 -11.18 4.56 20.41
N GLU A 266 -10.06 3.86 20.27
CA GLU A 266 -8.73 4.47 20.22
C GLU A 266 -8.45 5.03 18.83
N ARG A 267 -7.79 6.19 18.79
CA ARG A 267 -7.24 6.76 17.56
C ARG A 267 -6.18 5.82 16.98
N VAL A 268 -6.20 5.66 15.66
CA VAL A 268 -5.16 4.96 14.92
C VAL A 268 -4.39 6.00 14.09
N THR A 269 -3.09 6.14 14.35
CA THR A 269 -2.23 7.18 13.78
C THR A 269 -1.54 6.74 12.49
N ALA A 270 -1.34 5.44 12.31
CA ALA A 270 -0.75 4.87 11.10
C ALA A 270 -1.26 3.45 10.87
N VAL A 271 -1.28 3.04 9.60
CA VAL A 271 -1.51 1.65 9.19
C VAL A 271 -0.57 1.34 8.03
N GLU A 272 -0.04 0.12 8.00
CA GLU A 272 0.67 -0.47 6.86
C GLU A 272 0.18 -1.89 6.63
N ALA A 273 0.01 -2.27 5.37
CA ALA A 273 -0.43 -3.61 4.98
C ALA A 273 0.40 -4.09 3.79
N ALA A 274 1.41 -4.92 4.06
CA ALA A 274 2.25 -5.49 3.02
C ALA A 274 2.81 -6.85 3.41
N PHE A 275 3.11 -7.65 2.41
CA PHE A 275 3.60 -9.01 2.50
C PHE A 275 2.73 -9.90 3.40
N GLY A 276 1.41 -9.71 3.35
CA GLY A 276 0.43 -10.43 4.19
C GLY A 276 0.45 -10.04 5.67
N VAL A 277 1.13 -8.96 6.04
CA VAL A 277 1.18 -8.44 7.39
C VAL A 277 0.43 -7.11 7.44
N THR A 278 -0.52 -6.98 8.35
CA THR A 278 -1.14 -5.69 8.67
C THR A 278 -0.61 -5.22 10.02
N VAL A 279 0.01 -4.04 10.03
CA VAL A 279 0.46 -3.35 11.24
C VAL A 279 -0.24 -2.01 11.36
N PHE A 280 -0.51 -1.60 12.58
CA PHE A 280 -1.07 -0.29 12.85
C PHE A 280 -0.43 0.31 14.11
N SER A 281 -0.61 1.62 14.26
CA SER A 281 -0.17 2.34 15.44
C SER A 281 -1.33 3.07 16.08
N THR A 282 -1.40 3.00 17.40
CA THR A 282 -2.15 3.93 18.25
C THR A 282 -1.16 4.94 18.87
N PRO A 283 -1.60 5.96 19.62
CA PRO A 283 -0.68 6.85 20.34
C PRO A 283 0.24 6.15 21.34
N THR A 284 -0.12 4.95 21.79
CA THR A 284 0.57 4.24 22.89
C THR A 284 1.28 2.98 22.45
N SER A 285 1.03 2.47 21.25
CA SER A 285 1.62 1.21 20.80
C SER A 285 1.66 1.04 19.28
N VAL A 286 2.54 0.17 18.82
CA VAL A 286 2.48 -0.45 17.49
C VAL A 286 2.03 -1.89 17.65
N ALA A 287 1.09 -2.34 16.82
CA ALA A 287 0.48 -3.66 16.91
C ALA A 287 0.33 -4.33 15.54
N LEU A 288 0.34 -5.67 15.56
CA LEU A 288 -0.02 -6.53 14.43
C LEU A 288 -1.51 -6.82 14.47
N LEU A 289 -2.16 -6.83 13.31
CA LEU A 289 -3.53 -7.29 13.11
C LEU A 289 -3.54 -8.59 12.30
N ASP A 290 -4.03 -9.68 12.91
CA ASP A 290 -4.18 -11.00 12.30
C ASP A 290 -5.66 -11.40 12.34
N GLY A 291 -6.34 -11.26 11.19
CA GLY A 291 -7.80 -11.32 11.12
C GLY A 291 -8.43 -10.25 12.00
N ASP A 292 -9.10 -10.68 13.07
CA ASP A 292 -9.73 -9.77 14.05
C ASP A 292 -8.93 -9.62 15.35
N ALA A 293 -7.79 -10.29 15.48
CA ALA A 293 -6.96 -10.26 16.67
C ALA A 293 -5.84 -9.23 16.52
N ALA A 294 -5.72 -8.32 17.49
CA ALA A 294 -4.63 -7.35 17.56
C ALA A 294 -3.61 -7.73 18.64
N THR A 295 -2.32 -7.63 18.34
CA THR A 295 -1.21 -7.95 19.25
C THR A 295 -0.19 -6.83 19.29
N THR A 296 0.07 -6.24 20.46
CA THR A 296 1.10 -5.21 20.63
C THR A 296 2.50 -5.81 20.45
N ILE A 297 3.27 -5.22 19.53
CA ILE A 297 4.65 -5.62 19.23
C ILE A 297 5.69 -4.63 19.74
N ALA A 298 5.30 -3.37 19.97
CA ALA A 298 6.15 -2.35 20.57
C ALA A 298 5.32 -1.33 21.36
N GLU A 299 5.91 -0.81 22.45
CA GLU A 299 5.37 0.34 23.19
C GLU A 299 5.74 1.65 22.49
N GLY A 300 4.85 2.63 22.61
CA GLY A 300 4.95 3.93 21.94
C GLY A 300 4.28 3.91 20.57
N GLY A 301 3.63 5.04 20.22
CA GLY A 301 3.04 5.22 18.90
C GLY A 301 4.07 5.58 17.82
N ALA A 302 3.64 5.47 16.58
CA ALA A 302 4.33 5.86 15.38
C ALA A 302 3.44 6.79 14.53
N ASP A 303 4.07 7.78 13.91
CA ASP A 303 3.44 8.73 13.00
C ASP A 303 3.36 8.15 11.57
N ALA A 304 4.28 7.27 11.21
CA ALA A 304 4.26 6.52 9.97
C ALA A 304 4.82 5.11 10.13
N LEU A 305 4.31 4.18 9.33
CA LEU A 305 4.72 2.79 9.27
C LEU A 305 5.09 2.42 7.84
N ALA A 306 6.06 1.52 7.70
CA ALA A 306 6.34 0.77 6.48
C ALA A 306 6.65 -0.68 6.85
N VAL A 307 6.37 -1.61 5.95
CA VAL A 307 6.76 -3.01 6.09
C VAL A 307 7.69 -3.34 4.94
N ASP A 308 8.92 -3.76 5.24
CA ASP A 308 9.89 -4.08 4.21
C ASP A 308 9.63 -5.46 3.60
N ALA A 309 10.42 -5.80 2.58
CA ALA A 309 10.20 -7.01 1.80
C ALA A 309 10.43 -8.34 2.56
N ILE A 310 10.94 -8.35 3.80
CA ILE A 310 10.97 -9.56 4.65
C ILE A 310 9.90 -9.55 5.73
N GLY A 311 9.07 -8.51 5.77
CA GLY A 311 8.01 -8.35 6.75
C GLY A 311 8.44 -7.60 8.01
N ASP A 312 9.66 -7.02 8.06
CA ASP A 312 10.05 -6.19 9.20
C ASP A 312 9.31 -4.85 9.15
N THR A 313 8.86 -4.40 10.31
CA THR A 313 8.11 -3.15 10.46
C THR A 313 9.06 -2.01 10.79
N TRP A 314 8.98 -0.95 10.02
CA TRP A 314 9.73 0.28 10.22
C TRP A 314 8.78 1.37 10.68
N ALA A 315 9.10 2.00 11.80
CA ALA A 315 8.28 3.01 12.44
C ALA A 315 9.03 4.34 12.48
N VAL A 316 8.34 5.41 12.10
CA VAL A 316 8.77 6.79 12.34
C VAL A 316 8.04 7.32 13.55
N SER A 317 8.79 7.76 14.57
CA SER A 317 8.22 8.32 15.79
C SER A 317 9.21 9.28 16.44
N GLU A 318 8.73 10.44 16.89
CA GLU A 318 9.53 11.45 17.62
C GLU A 318 10.86 11.81 16.92
N GLY A 319 10.84 11.86 15.59
CA GLY A 319 12.02 12.18 14.77
C GLY A 319 13.05 11.04 14.65
N LYS A 320 12.69 9.81 15.01
CA LYS A 320 13.54 8.62 14.88
C LYS A 320 12.94 7.61 13.90
N LEU A 321 13.82 6.83 13.29
CA LEU A 321 13.45 5.62 12.56
C LEU A 321 13.78 4.41 13.41
N THR A 322 12.80 3.55 13.64
CA THR A 322 12.96 2.31 14.40
C THR A 322 12.58 1.12 13.54
N ARG A 323 13.47 0.14 13.41
CA ARG A 323 13.15 -1.17 12.87
C ARG A 323 12.70 -2.10 13.99
N LEU A 324 11.52 -2.67 13.82
CA LEU A 324 10.93 -3.73 14.64
C LEU A 324 11.05 -5.02 13.84
N VAL A 325 11.78 -6.01 14.38
CA VAL A 325 11.98 -7.30 13.72
C VAL A 325 10.73 -8.16 13.90
N THR A 326 9.74 -7.87 13.06
CA THR A 326 8.42 -8.50 13.01
C THR A 326 8.31 -9.52 11.89
N GLY A 327 9.23 -9.48 10.92
CA GLY A 327 9.27 -10.40 9.80
C GLY A 327 9.52 -11.82 10.27
N LYS A 328 8.88 -12.78 9.60
CA LYS A 328 9.32 -14.17 9.59
C LYS A 328 10.09 -14.35 8.28
N PRO A 329 11.43 -14.36 8.31
CA PRO A 329 12.21 -14.59 7.10
C PRO A 329 11.78 -15.93 6.50
N ALA A 330 11.20 -15.91 5.30
CA ALA A 330 10.76 -17.13 4.66
C ALA A 330 11.99 -17.91 4.17
N THR A 331 12.05 -19.22 4.42
CA THR A 331 13.11 -20.10 3.94
C THR A 331 12.59 -21.13 2.96
N PHE A 332 13.50 -21.68 2.14
CA PHE A 332 13.11 -22.71 1.20
C PHE A 332 12.56 -23.94 1.94
N ALA A 333 13.28 -24.46 2.91
CA ALA A 333 12.92 -25.67 3.63
C ALA A 333 11.60 -25.56 4.42
N ASN A 334 11.31 -24.40 5.03
CA ASN A 334 10.18 -24.25 5.94
C ASN A 334 8.92 -23.71 5.26
N ASP A 335 9.08 -22.83 4.27
CA ASP A 335 7.95 -22.06 3.73
C ASP A 335 7.72 -22.38 2.25
N VAL A 336 8.77 -22.32 1.42
CA VAL A 336 8.61 -22.41 -0.04
C VAL A 336 8.51 -23.85 -0.53
N ALA A 337 9.39 -24.76 -0.08
CA ALA A 337 9.41 -26.15 -0.52
C ALA A 337 8.12 -26.90 -0.16
N PRO A 338 7.58 -26.80 1.08
CA PRO A 338 6.30 -27.44 1.41
C PRO A 338 5.15 -26.93 0.54
N MET A 339 5.09 -25.62 0.29
CA MET A 339 4.09 -25.01 -0.58
C MET A 339 4.23 -25.48 -2.03
N LEU A 340 5.44 -25.50 -2.61
CA LEU A 340 5.65 -25.97 -3.99
C LEU A 340 5.37 -27.47 -4.13
N ALA A 341 5.68 -28.25 -3.09
CA ALA A 341 5.35 -29.67 -3.03
C ALA A 341 3.83 -29.90 -3.07
N ASP A 342 3.07 -29.13 -2.30
CA ASP A 342 1.61 -29.26 -2.25
C ASP A 342 0.94 -28.73 -3.54
N ARG A 343 1.39 -27.58 -4.05
CA ARG A 343 0.71 -26.83 -5.12
C ARG A 343 1.21 -27.14 -6.53
N CYS A 344 2.46 -27.57 -6.70
CA CYS A 344 3.11 -27.58 -8.01
C CYS A 344 3.63 -28.96 -8.44
N VAL A 345 4.15 -29.77 -7.52
CA VAL A 345 4.84 -31.03 -7.84
C VAL A 345 3.98 -31.99 -8.65
N GLY A 346 2.71 -32.20 -8.30
CA GLY A 346 1.85 -33.17 -9.00
C GLY A 346 1.78 -32.95 -10.51
N CYS A 347 1.65 -31.71 -10.98
CA CYS A 347 1.56 -31.43 -12.43
C CYS A 347 2.94 -31.46 -13.12
N HIS A 348 4.00 -31.11 -12.40
CA HIS A 348 5.35 -30.95 -12.94
C HIS A 348 6.18 -32.25 -12.90
N GLU A 349 5.82 -33.23 -12.08
CA GLU A 349 6.40 -34.58 -12.11
C GLU A 349 5.71 -35.49 -13.14
N ASP A 350 4.38 -35.41 -13.24
CA ASP A 350 3.58 -36.31 -14.10
C ASP A 350 3.67 -35.96 -15.60
N GLY A 351 4.46 -34.94 -15.96
CA GLY A 351 4.70 -34.54 -17.35
C GLY A 351 3.54 -33.78 -18.02
N THR A 352 2.53 -33.36 -17.24
CA THR A 352 1.44 -32.50 -17.74
C THR A 352 1.87 -31.04 -17.91
N ALA A 353 2.97 -30.65 -17.25
CA ALA A 353 3.67 -29.38 -17.41
C ALA A 353 5.17 -29.62 -17.66
N PRO A 354 5.95 -28.61 -18.13
CA PRO A 354 7.40 -28.73 -18.24
C PRO A 354 8.01 -29.16 -16.91
N PRO A 355 8.85 -30.20 -16.87
CA PRO A 355 9.36 -30.73 -15.61
C PRO A 355 10.23 -29.70 -14.90
N ILE A 356 9.91 -29.48 -13.63
CA ILE A 356 10.68 -28.67 -12.69
C ILE A 356 10.82 -29.50 -11.42
N ASP A 357 12.04 -29.69 -10.96
CA ASP A 357 12.29 -30.32 -9.66
C ASP A 357 12.09 -29.28 -8.55
N PHE A 358 10.87 -29.24 -7.99
CA PHE A 358 10.56 -28.32 -6.90
C PHE A 358 11.06 -28.79 -5.52
N ALA A 359 11.62 -30.00 -5.42
CA ALA A 359 12.31 -30.46 -4.22
C ALA A 359 13.78 -30.00 -4.18
N SER A 360 14.34 -29.64 -5.34
CA SER A 360 15.71 -29.13 -5.50
C SER A 360 15.76 -27.62 -5.27
N TYR A 361 16.38 -27.19 -4.17
CA TYR A 361 16.62 -25.78 -3.86
C TYR A 361 17.28 -25.04 -5.05
N ASP A 362 18.36 -25.61 -5.61
CA ASP A 362 19.10 -25.01 -6.72
C ASP A 362 18.22 -24.81 -7.97
N ASP A 363 17.33 -25.77 -8.27
CA ASP A 363 16.43 -25.67 -9.40
C ASP A 363 15.34 -24.62 -9.22
N VAL A 364 14.83 -24.48 -7.99
CA VAL A 364 13.84 -23.45 -7.64
C VAL A 364 14.47 -22.08 -7.66
N VAL A 365 15.65 -21.89 -7.08
CA VAL A 365 16.38 -20.61 -7.10
C VAL A 365 16.69 -20.18 -8.53
N ALA A 366 17.19 -21.09 -9.38
CA ALA A 366 17.47 -20.80 -10.78
C ALA A 366 16.24 -20.34 -11.59
N ARG A 367 15.03 -20.58 -11.07
CA ARG A 367 13.74 -20.27 -11.72
C ARG A 367 12.86 -19.34 -10.89
N ALA A 368 13.31 -18.81 -9.76
CA ALA A 368 12.45 -18.12 -8.79
C ALA A 368 11.67 -16.95 -9.41
N ASP A 369 12.33 -16.08 -10.18
CA ASP A 369 11.67 -14.97 -10.89
C ASP A 369 10.62 -15.47 -11.91
N THR A 370 10.90 -16.60 -12.57
CA THR A 370 9.95 -17.22 -13.49
C THR A 370 8.76 -17.80 -12.73
N ILE A 371 8.99 -18.47 -11.61
CA ILE A 371 7.93 -19.02 -10.76
C ILE A 371 7.02 -17.89 -10.29
N ILE A 372 7.58 -16.85 -9.66
CA ILE A 372 6.83 -15.69 -9.17
C ILE A 372 6.02 -15.03 -10.28
N LYS A 373 6.64 -14.78 -11.45
CA LYS A 373 5.93 -14.22 -12.60
C LYS A 373 4.82 -15.11 -13.15
N ARG A 374 4.95 -16.44 -13.05
CA ARG A 374 3.95 -17.38 -13.57
C ARG A 374 2.76 -17.51 -12.63
N VAL A 375 3.00 -17.53 -11.32
CA VAL A 375 1.93 -17.65 -10.33
C VAL A 375 1.08 -16.39 -10.22
N THR A 376 1.64 -15.22 -10.54
CA THR A 376 0.90 -13.94 -10.53
C THR A 376 0.24 -13.58 -11.85
N ARG A 377 0.45 -14.37 -12.91
CA ARG A 377 -0.06 -14.00 -14.24
C ARG A 377 -1.58 -14.25 -14.35
N PRO A 378 -2.41 -13.24 -14.59
CA PRO A 378 -3.87 -13.40 -14.66
C PRO A 378 -4.34 -14.21 -15.88
N THR A 379 -3.63 -14.09 -17.01
CA THR A 379 -4.03 -14.70 -18.29
C THR A 379 -3.66 -16.18 -18.40
N SER A 380 -2.78 -16.68 -17.53
CA SER A 380 -2.37 -18.08 -17.49
C SER A 380 -1.80 -18.33 -16.09
N PRO A 381 -2.67 -18.36 -15.06
CA PRO A 381 -2.24 -18.52 -13.68
C PRO A 381 -1.63 -19.90 -13.47
N MET A 382 -0.72 -19.99 -12.52
CA MET A 382 -0.19 -21.24 -12.00
C MET A 382 -0.49 -21.28 -10.50
N PRO A 383 -1.06 -22.38 -9.99
CA PRO A 383 -1.51 -23.57 -10.73
C PRO A 383 -2.73 -23.29 -11.63
N PRO A 384 -2.91 -24.04 -12.74
CA PRO A 384 -4.04 -23.84 -13.64
C PRO A 384 -5.33 -24.46 -13.05
N PRO A 385 -6.53 -23.97 -13.44
CA PRO A 385 -7.79 -24.62 -13.06
C PRO A 385 -7.80 -26.12 -13.42
N PRO A 386 -8.36 -26.99 -12.57
CA PRO A 386 -9.25 -26.66 -11.45
C PRO A 386 -8.55 -26.41 -10.11
N ALA A 387 -7.22 -26.37 -10.05
CA ALA A 387 -6.52 -26.04 -8.81
C ALA A 387 -6.74 -24.58 -8.41
N ASP A 388 -6.84 -24.34 -7.11
CA ASP A 388 -6.94 -22.98 -6.58
C ASP A 388 -5.58 -22.26 -6.71
N PRO A 389 -5.58 -20.95 -6.99
CA PRO A 389 -4.38 -20.12 -6.90
C PRO A 389 -3.73 -20.21 -5.52
N LEU A 390 -2.46 -19.83 -5.44
CA LEU A 390 -1.78 -19.63 -4.16
C LEU A 390 -2.58 -18.66 -3.29
N SER A 391 -2.66 -18.94 -1.99
CA SER A 391 -3.19 -18.00 -1.03
C SER A 391 -2.29 -16.75 -0.94
N PRO A 392 -2.82 -15.61 -0.45
CA PRO A 392 -1.99 -14.43 -0.18
C PRO A 392 -0.77 -14.72 0.70
N ASP A 393 -0.91 -15.60 1.70
CA ASP A 393 0.20 -15.98 2.59
C ASP A 393 1.27 -16.79 1.88
N GLU A 394 0.86 -17.77 1.05
CA GLU A 394 1.78 -18.61 0.27
C GLU A 394 2.54 -17.76 -0.75
N TYR A 395 1.85 -16.82 -1.40
CA TYR A 395 2.49 -15.86 -2.30
C TYR A 395 3.42 -14.89 -1.56
N GLY A 396 2.99 -14.37 -0.40
CA GLY A 396 3.81 -13.52 0.46
C GLY A 396 5.08 -14.24 0.92
N ALA A 397 5.01 -15.54 1.22
CA ALA A 397 6.19 -16.34 1.56
C ALA A 397 7.20 -16.42 0.41
N LEU A 398 6.75 -16.61 -0.84
CA LEU A 398 7.63 -16.58 -2.02
C LEU A 398 8.31 -15.22 -2.19
N LEU A 399 7.57 -14.13 -2.00
CA LEU A 399 8.12 -12.77 -2.09
C LEU A 399 9.14 -12.51 -1.00
N ARG A 400 8.83 -12.86 0.26
CA ARG A 400 9.76 -12.73 1.39
C ARG A 400 11.01 -13.58 1.20
N TRP A 401 10.88 -14.79 0.68
CA TRP A 401 12.00 -15.68 0.39
C TRP A 401 12.94 -15.09 -0.66
N ARG A 402 12.38 -14.59 -1.77
CA ARG A 402 13.14 -13.85 -2.80
C ARG A 402 13.81 -12.61 -2.23
N ALA A 403 13.05 -11.80 -1.49
CA ALA A 403 13.55 -10.57 -0.89
C ALA A 403 14.67 -10.82 0.12
N ASN A 404 14.69 -11.98 0.76
CA ASN A 404 15.75 -12.40 1.68
C ASN A 404 16.93 -13.08 0.98
N ASN A 405 17.06 -12.95 -0.35
CA ASN A 405 18.11 -13.57 -1.15
C ASN A 405 18.15 -15.11 -1.01
N PHE A 406 16.96 -15.72 -1.06
CA PHE A 406 16.76 -17.16 -1.15
C PHE A 406 17.44 -17.97 -0.03
N PRO A 407 17.17 -17.75 1.27
CA PRO A 407 17.72 -18.63 2.30
C PRO A 407 17.20 -20.06 2.12
N GLU A 408 18.08 -21.05 2.30
CA GLU A 408 17.75 -22.48 2.23
C GLU A 408 16.83 -22.92 3.37
#